data_AF-A0A7Z8PFR8-F1
#
_entry.id   AF-A0A7Z8PFR8-F1
#
_cell.length_a   1.000
_cell.length_b   1.000
_cell.length_c   1.000
_cell.angle_alpha   90.00
_cell.angle_beta   90.00
_cell.angle_gamma   90.00
#
_symmetry.space_group_name_H-M   'P 1'
#
loop_
_entity.id
_entity.type
_entity.pdbx_description
1 polymer ?
#
loop_
_entity_poly.entity_id
_entity_poly.type
_entity_poly.pdbx_seq_one_letter_code
_entity_poly.pdbx_strand_id
1 'polypeptide(L)' 'MKTARDALNWQVLMREELGRDWLRPDLFRLGASSMLADIERQLSHHVTGRYAAHHRHALA' A
#
# COMPACT_ATOMS: atom_id res chain seq x y z
N MET A 1 0.58 -0.20 10.80
CA MET A 1 0.36 -0.81 9.47
C MET A 1 1.70 -0.93 8.78
N LYS A 2 2.11 -2.12 8.35
CA LYS A 2 3.49 -2.34 7.87
C LYS A 2 3.56 -2.84 6.44
N THR A 3 2.49 -3.46 5.95
CA THR A 3 2.47 -4.09 4.62
C THR A 3 1.37 -3.55 3.73
N ALA A 4 1.55 -3.66 2.41
CA ALA A 4 0.52 -3.35 1.42
C ALA A 4 -0.76 -4.20 1.63
N ARG A 5 -0.61 -5.42 2.15
CA ARG A 5 -1.74 -6.31 2.48
C ARG A 5 -2.59 -5.73 3.61
N ASP A 6 -1.97 -5.16 4.63
CA ASP A 6 -2.71 -4.53 5.74
C ASP A 6 -3.56 -3.35 5.23
N ALA A 7 -3.03 -2.55 4.29
CA ALA A 7 -3.76 -1.46 3.66
C ALA A 7 -4.99 -1.93 2.88
N LEU A 8 -4.89 -3.07 2.20
CA LEU A 8 -6.02 -3.67 1.49
C LEU A 8 -7.10 -4.14 2.47
N ASN A 9 -6.72 -4.78 3.59
CA ASN A 9 -7.68 -5.21 4.60
C ASN A 9 -8.48 -4.03 5.16
N TRP A 10 -7.83 -2.91 5.44
CA TRP A 10 -8.53 -1.70 5.89
C TRP A 10 -9.45 -1.10 4.83
N GLN A 11 -9.04 -1.07 3.56
CA GLN A 11 -9.91 -0.61 2.47
C GLN A 11 -11.11 -1.53 2.25
N VAL A 12 -10.94 -2.84 2.41
CA VAL A 12 -12.04 -3.81 2.33
C VAL A 12 -13.03 -3.57 3.47
N LEU A 13 -12.55 -3.49 4.71
CA LEU A 13 -13.38 -3.21 5.88
C LEU A 13 -14.17 -1.89 5.70
N MET A 14 -13.48 -0.82 5.32
CA MET A 14 -14.12 0.49 5.09
C MET A 14 -15.20 0.42 4.03
N ARG A 15 -14.95 -0.30 2.94
CA ARG A 15 -15.92 -0.46 1.85
C ARG A 15 -17.13 -1.29 2.29
N GLU A 16 -16.91 -2.35 3.06
CA GLU A 16 -17.98 -3.26 3.50
C GLU A 16 -18.88 -2.61 4.55
N GLU A 17 -18.30 -1.89 5.50
CA GLU A 17 -19.05 -1.29 6.60
C GLU A 17 -19.69 0.06 6.23
N LEU A 18 -19.00 0.88 5.43
CA LEU A 18 -19.42 2.27 5.17
C LEU A 18 -19.72 2.54 3.69
N GLY A 19 -19.40 1.60 2.80
CA GLY A 19 -19.61 1.75 1.37
C GLY A 19 -18.42 2.40 0.65
N ARG A 20 -18.47 2.37 -0.68
CA ARG A 20 -17.37 2.80 -1.55
C ARG A 20 -17.04 4.29 -1.45
N ASP A 21 -18.03 5.15 -1.21
CA ASP A 21 -17.80 6.60 -1.15
C ASP A 21 -16.86 7.00 -0.01
N TRP A 22 -16.81 6.20 1.06
CA TRP A 22 -15.89 6.43 2.17
C TRP A 22 -14.43 6.11 1.86
N LEU A 23 -14.12 5.51 0.71
CA LEU A 23 -12.74 5.32 0.26
C LEU A 23 -12.15 6.55 -0.44
N ARG A 24 -12.92 7.64 -0.57
CA ARG A 24 -12.40 8.87 -1.15
C ARG A 24 -11.31 9.48 -0.27
N PRO A 25 -10.27 10.11 -0.85
CA PRO A 25 -9.11 10.58 -0.10
C PRO A 25 -9.40 11.73 0.88
N ASP A 26 -10.55 12.40 0.75
CA ASP A 26 -11.06 13.40 1.70
C ASP A 26 -11.73 12.77 2.94
N LEU A 27 -12.18 11.50 2.84
CA LEU A 27 -12.87 10.78 3.90
C LEU A 27 -12.03 9.68 4.55
N PHE A 28 -11.06 9.13 3.81
CA PHE A 28 -10.20 8.05 4.29
C PHE A 28 -8.76 8.19 3.79
N ARG A 29 -7.81 8.08 4.72
CA ARG A 29 -6.37 8.10 4.42
C ARG A 29 -5.63 7.07 5.25
N LEU A 30 -4.59 6.51 4.65
CA LEU A 30 -3.69 5.58 5.30
C LEU A 30 -2.33 6.26 5.52
N GLY A 31 -1.90 6.36 6.78
CA GLY A 31 -0.54 6.79 7.10
C GLY A 31 0.47 5.74 6.66
N ALA A 32 1.30 6.06 5.67
CA ALA A 32 2.24 5.14 5.05
C ALA A 32 3.68 5.66 5.19
N SER A 33 4.37 5.33 6.27
CA SER A 33 5.82 5.56 6.37
C SER A 33 6.59 4.36 5.82
N SER A 34 6.76 3.31 6.62
CA SER A 34 7.43 2.06 6.20
C SER A 34 6.64 1.24 5.18
N MET A 35 5.31 1.42 5.13
CA MET A 35 4.44 0.74 4.17
C MET A 35 4.66 1.22 2.73
N LEU A 36 5.08 2.47 2.53
CA LEU A 36 5.31 3.01 1.18
C LEU A 36 6.40 2.21 0.45
N ALA A 37 7.53 1.97 1.12
CA ALA A 37 8.62 1.16 0.59
C ALA A 37 8.20 -0.31 0.31
N ASP A 38 7.28 -0.87 1.11
CA ASP A 38 6.73 -2.21 0.83
C ASP A 38 5.85 -2.23 -0.42
N ILE A 39 4.98 -1.21 -0.60
CA ILE A 39 4.15 -1.06 -1.80
C ILE A 39 5.02 -0.91 -3.04
N GLU A 40 6.05 -0.06 -3.00
CA GLU A 40 6.99 0.13 -4.11
C GLU A 40 7.69 -1.18 -4.51
N ARG A 41 8.17 -1.94 -3.52
CA ARG A 41 8.80 -3.25 -3.76
C ARG A 41 7.83 -4.23 -4.40
N GLN A 42 6.59 -4.31 -3.92
CA GLN A 42 5.57 -5.19 -4.49
C GLN A 42 5.20 -4.80 -5.92
N LEU A 43 5.09 -3.50 -6.20
CA LEU A 43 4.81 -3.00 -7.55
C LEU A 43 5.96 -3.29 -8.52
N SER A 44 7.20 -3.06 -8.10
CA SER A 44 8.38 -3.39 -8.90
C SER A 44 8.43 -4.90 -9.21
N HIS A 45 8.15 -5.75 -8.22
CA HIS A 45 8.10 -7.20 -8.43
C HIS A 45 6.97 -7.60 -9.39
N HIS A 46 5.79 -6.99 -9.25
CA HIS A 46 4.64 -7.26 -10.12
C HIS A 46 4.92 -6.92 -11.58
N VAL A 47 5.59 -5.80 -11.86
CA VAL A 47 5.88 -5.33 -13.23
C VAL A 47 7.08 -6.06 -13.84
N THR A 48 8.12 -6.36 -13.06
CA THR A 48 9.39 -6.88 -13.59
C THR A 48 9.59 -8.39 -13.40
N GLY A 49 8.75 -9.04 -12.58
CA GLY A 49 8.89 -10.46 -12.23
C GLY A 49 10.13 -10.78 -11.40
N ARG A 50 10.86 -9.76 -10.92
CA ARG A 50 12.06 -9.90 -10.08
C ARG A 50 11.96 -8.95 -8.91
N TYR A 51 12.38 -9.37 -7.72
CA TYR A 51 12.52 -8.44 -6.60
C TYR A 51 13.51 -7.34 -7.00
N ALA A 52 13.14 -6.07 -6.78
CA ALA A 52 14.06 -4.96 -6.97
C ALA A 52 15.33 -5.26 -6.17
N ALA A 53 16.48 -5.26 -6.86
CA ALA A 53 17.75 -5.45 -6.19
C ALA A 53 17.90 -4.38 -5.08
N HIS A 54 18.39 -4.79 -3.91
CA HIS A 54 18.45 -3.99 -2.67
C HIS A 54 19.10 -2.59 -2.81
N HIS A 55 19.76 -2.28 -3.93
CA HIS A 55 20.42 -1.01 -4.21
C HIS A 55 19.57 0.02 -4.99
N ARG A 56 18.35 -0.32 -5.47
CA ARG A 56 17.52 0.62 -6.25
C ARG A 56 16.52 1.45 -5.44
N HIS A 57 16.33 1.11 -4.17
CA HIS A 57 15.66 1.99 -3.21
C HIS A 57 16.71 2.46 -2.20
N ALA A 58 17.59 3.36 -2.65
CA ALA A 58 18.39 4.15 -1.74
C ALA A 58 17.50 5.25 -1.15
N LEU A 59 17.56 5.38 0.18
CA LEU A 59 17.10 6.48 1.03
C LEU A 59 15.69 6.33 1.64
N ALA A 60 15.68 5.71 2.83
CA ALA A 60 14.98 6.27 3.97
C ALA A 60 15.91 7.27 4.67
#